data_AF-X6GXY4-F1
#
_entry.id   AF-X6GXY4-F1
#
_cell.length_a   1.000
_cell.length_b   1.000
_cell.length_c   1.000
_cell.angle_alpha   90.00
_cell.angle_beta   90.00
_cell.angle_gamma   90.00
#
_symmetry.space_group_name_H-M   'P 1'
#
loop_
_entity.id
_entity.type
_entity.pdbx_description
1 polymer ?
#
loop_
_entity_poly.entity_id
_entity_poly.type
_entity_poly.pdbx_seq_one_letter_code
_entity_poly.pdbx_strand_id
1 'polypeptide(L)'
;MEKLELDLAPPRAETAKDIADPIFELEQSMRADATSDAFRAEARAFVQRMVADLPADGRDFAGKDEAGLERFLDQVLSKGADLVTSRLKSGGAS
;
A
#
# COMPACT_ATOMS: atom_id res chain seq x y z
N MET A 1 25.24 2.06 47.06
CA MET A 1 25.11 2.37 45.63
C MET A 1 25.96 1.34 44.90
N GLU A 2 25.35 0.26 44.41
CA GLU A 2 26.04 -0.74 43.61
C GLU A 2 26.17 -0.25 42.16
N LYS A 3 27.36 -0.44 41.59
CA LYS A 3 27.67 -0.14 40.19
C LYS A 3 27.31 -1.38 39.36
N LEU A 4 26.31 -1.26 38.50
CA LEU A 4 25.95 -2.32 37.56
C LEU A 4 26.87 -2.19 36.34
N GLU A 5 27.77 -3.15 36.13
CA GLU A 5 28.59 -3.26 34.92
C GLU A 5 27.78 -4.02 33.87
N LEU A 6 27.49 -3.37 32.74
CA LEU A 6 26.72 -3.95 31.63
C LEU A 6 27.70 -4.42 30.56
N ASP A 7 27.94 -5.73 30.48
CA ASP A 7 28.73 -6.34 29.41
C ASP A 7 27.93 -6.28 28.09
N LEU A 8 28.21 -5.26 27.29
CA LEU A 8 27.67 -5.14 25.94
C LEU A 8 28.52 -5.98 24.97
N ALA A 9 28.01 -7.16 24.59
CA ALA A 9 28.58 -7.89 23.46
C ALA A 9 28.40 -7.06 22.17
N PRO A 10 29.42 -6.99 21.29
CA PRO A 10 29.29 -6.28 20.03
C PRO A 10 28.19 -6.93 19.17
N PRO A 11 27.41 -6.14 18.40
CA PRO A 11 26.42 -6.71 17.51
C PRO A 11 27.14 -7.69 16.57
N ARG A 12 26.71 -8.96 16.61
CA ARG A 12 27.15 -9.95 15.64
C ARG A 12 26.82 -9.36 14.28
N ALA A 13 27.85 -9.08 13.47
CA ALA A 13 27.67 -8.70 12.08
C ALA A 13 26.96 -9.88 11.39
N GLU A 14 25.64 -9.80 11.34
CA GLU A 14 24.83 -10.67 10.51
C GLU A 14 25.34 -10.47 9.09
N THR A 15 25.83 -11.57 8.53
CA THR A 15 26.28 -11.65 7.15
C THR A 15 25.23 -11.00 6.25
N ALA A 16 25.62 -9.93 5.55
CA ALA A 16 24.82 -9.13 4.62
C ALA A 16 24.36 -9.91 3.37
N LYS A 17 23.71 -11.05 3.58
CA LYS A 17 23.19 -11.96 2.55
C LYS A 17 21.67 -12.19 2.69
N ASP A 18 21.03 -11.51 3.63
CA ASP A 18 19.60 -11.61 3.93
C ASP A 18 18.99 -10.22 4.22
N ILE A 19 19.34 -9.22 3.41
CA ILE A 19 18.65 -7.92 3.48
C ILE A 19 17.45 -8.05 2.55
N ALA A 20 16.30 -8.45 3.12
CA ALA A 20 15.02 -8.42 2.41
C ALA A 20 14.81 -7.05 1.75
N ASP A 21 14.35 -7.03 0.49
CA ASP A 21 14.05 -5.78 -0.22
C ASP A 21 12.86 -5.10 0.49
N PRO A 22 13.06 -3.99 1.22
CA PRO A 22 12.01 -3.37 2.02
C PRO A 22 10.88 -2.81 1.15
N ILE A 23 11.15 -2.48 -0.11
CA ILE A 23 10.12 -2.01 -1.04
C ILE A 23 9.27 -3.19 -1.51
N PHE A 24 9.86 -4.37 -1.71
CA PHE A 24 9.12 -5.60 -2.02
C PHE A 24 8.22 -6.02 -0.85
N GLU A 25 8.73 -5.99 0.38
CA GLU A 25 7.93 -6.31 1.58
C GLU A 25 6.76 -5.32 1.79
N LEU A 26 7.00 -4.03 1.55
CA LEU A 26 5.94 -3.02 1.57
C LEU A 26 4.89 -3.28 0.48
N GLU A 27 5.31 -3.62 -0.74
CA GLU A 27 4.40 -3.96 -1.84
C GLU A 27 3.45 -5.11 -1.45
N GLN A 28 3.99 -6.18 -0.88
CA GLN A 28 3.21 -7.32 -0.42
C GLN A 28 2.24 -6.93 0.71
N SER A 29 2.71 -6.14 1.67
CA SER A 29 1.91 -5.67 2.79
C SER A 29 0.72 -4.80 2.32
N MET A 30 0.97 -3.87 1.40
CA MET A 30 -0.07 -3.02 0.82
C MET A 30 -1.09 -3.84 0.00
N ARG A 31 -0.63 -4.83 -0.77
CA ARG A 31 -1.53 -5.73 -1.52
C ARG A 31 -2.40 -6.56 -0.59
N ALA A 32 -1.84 -7.07 0.52
CA ALA A 32 -2.62 -7.78 1.52
C ALA A 32 -3.70 -6.88 2.14
N ASP A 33 -3.33 -5.67 2.56
CA ASP A 33 -4.27 -4.71 3.16
C ASP A 33 -5.37 -4.27 2.18
N ALA A 34 -5.04 -4.11 0.90
CA ALA A 34 -5.99 -3.78 -0.17
C ALA A 34 -7.05 -4.87 -0.42
N THR A 35 -6.82 -6.11 0.05
CA THR A 35 -7.83 -7.17 0.03
C THR A 35 -8.75 -7.16 1.26
N SER A 36 -8.44 -6.38 2.29
CA SER A 36 -9.24 -6.34 3.50
C SER A 36 -10.59 -5.66 3.26
N ASP A 37 -11.65 -6.20 3.87
CA ASP A 37 -13.00 -5.65 3.73
C ASP A 37 -13.09 -4.20 4.23
N ALA A 38 -12.37 -3.87 5.31
CA ALA A 38 -12.35 -2.54 5.88
C ALA A 38 -11.73 -1.52 4.91
N PHE A 39 -10.55 -1.81 4.37
CA PHE A 39 -9.88 -0.93 3.41
C PHE A 39 -10.69 -0.81 2.11
N ARG A 40 -11.26 -1.91 1.62
CA ARG A 40 -12.14 -1.89 0.44
C ARG A 40 -13.39 -1.04 0.66
N ALA A 41 -14.00 -1.10 1.84
CA ALA A 41 -15.16 -0.28 2.17
C ALA A 41 -14.81 1.22 2.17
N GLU A 42 -13.67 1.60 2.74
CA GLU A 42 -13.18 2.99 2.72
C GLU A 42 -12.87 3.46 1.30
N ALA A 43 -12.18 2.63 0.50
CA ALA A 43 -11.88 2.93 -0.89
C ALA A 43 -13.16 3.10 -1.72
N ARG A 44 -14.17 2.24 -1.51
CA ARG A 44 -15.48 2.37 -2.16
C ARG A 44 -16.15 3.70 -1.79
N ALA A 45 -16.21 4.04 -0.51
CA ALA A 45 -16.81 5.30 -0.06
C ALA A 45 -16.10 6.52 -0.68
N PHE A 46 -14.77 6.48 -0.76
CA PHE A 46 -13.98 7.54 -1.39
C PHE A 46 -14.28 7.67 -2.89
N VAL A 47 -14.29 6.56 -3.63
CA VAL A 47 -14.61 6.54 -5.07
C VAL A 47 -16.03 7.04 -5.32
N GLN A 48 -17.01 6.58 -4.55
CA GLN A 48 -18.39 7.03 -4.68
C GLN A 48 -18.54 8.53 -4.44
N ARG A 49 -17.81 9.08 -3.47
CA ARG A 49 -17.76 10.54 -3.24
C ARG A 49 -17.22 11.28 -4.46
N MET A 50 -16.10 10.83 -5.03
CA MET A 50 -15.53 11.46 -6.23
C MET A 50 -16.48 11.39 -7.43
N VAL A 51 -17.16 10.25 -7.63
CA VAL A 51 -18.12 10.07 -8.72
C VAL A 51 -19.35 10.97 -8.52
N ALA A 52 -19.79 11.17 -7.29
CA ALA A 52 -20.92 12.07 -6.99
C ALA A 52 -20.62 13.53 -7.37
N ASP A 53 -19.35 13.94 -7.29
CA ASP A 53 -18.89 15.27 -7.68
C ASP A 53 -18.77 15.45 -9.21
N LEU A 54 -18.90 14.38 -10.01
CA LEU A 54 -18.84 14.45 -11.47
C LEU A 54 -20.17 14.90 -12.10
N PRO A 55 -20.11 15.60 -13.25
CA PRO A 55 -21.27 15.81 -14.13
C PRO A 55 -21.94 14.49 -14.54
N ALA A 56 -23.22 14.55 -14.93
CA ALA A 56 -24.04 13.36 -15.17
C ALA A 56 -23.44 12.39 -16.22
N ASP A 57 -22.84 12.92 -17.27
CA ASP A 57 -22.14 12.18 -18.32
C ASP A 57 -20.84 11.52 -17.84
N GLY A 58 -20.26 12.00 -16.73
CA GLY A 58 -19.07 11.45 -16.09
C GLY A 58 -19.34 10.41 -15.02
N ARG A 59 -20.59 10.22 -14.58
CA ARG A 59 -20.90 9.33 -13.43
C ARG A 59 -20.65 7.85 -13.71
N ASP A 60 -20.68 7.46 -14.98
CA ASP A 60 -20.36 6.10 -15.41
C ASP A 60 -18.84 5.78 -15.33
N PHE A 61 -18.01 6.74 -14.90
CA PHE A 61 -16.55 6.60 -14.80
C PHE A 61 -16.12 5.39 -13.97
N ALA A 62 -16.79 5.13 -12.84
CA ALA A 62 -16.51 3.98 -11.99
C ALA A 62 -17.34 2.73 -12.37
N GLY A 63 -18.02 2.74 -13.52
CA GLY A 63 -18.94 1.68 -13.92
C GLY A 63 -20.41 2.10 -13.87
N LYS A 64 -21.25 1.34 -14.58
CA LYS A 64 -22.71 1.60 -14.71
C LYS A 64 -23.56 0.82 -13.70
N ASP A 65 -22.93 -0.13 -13.01
CA ASP A 65 -23.55 -1.07 -12.09
C ASP A 65 -22.55 -1.47 -11.00
N GLU A 66 -23.05 -2.21 -10.00
CA GLU A 66 -22.23 -2.69 -8.87
C GLU A 66 -21.03 -3.52 -9.36
N ALA A 67 -21.22 -4.38 -10.36
CA ALA A 67 -20.14 -5.19 -10.91
C ALA A 67 -19.06 -4.35 -11.61
N GLY A 68 -19.45 -3.23 -12.23
CA GLY A 68 -18.56 -2.23 -12.80
C GLY A 68 -17.76 -1.52 -11.73
N LEU A 69 -18.42 -1.13 -10.64
CA LEU A 69 -17.78 -0.51 -9.48
C LEU A 69 -16.75 -1.44 -8.84
N GLU A 70 -17.06 -2.71 -8.63
CA GLU A 70 -16.11 -3.68 -8.09
C GLU A 70 -14.89 -3.86 -8.99
N ARG A 71 -15.09 -3.99 -10.30
CA ARG A 71 -13.98 -4.07 -11.26
C ARG A 71 -13.11 -2.81 -11.24
N PHE A 72 -13.74 -1.64 -11.09
CA PHE A 72 -13.01 -0.38 -10.98
C PHE A 72 -12.18 -0.32 -9.69
N LEU A 73 -12.77 -0.73 -8.55
CA LEU A 73 -12.06 -0.80 -7.27
C LEU A 73 -10.87 -1.74 -7.34
N ASP A 74 -11.02 -2.95 -7.89
CA ASP A 74 -9.91 -3.89 -8.03
C ASP A 74 -8.74 -3.29 -8.83
N GLN A 75 -9.05 -2.55 -9.90
CA GLN A 75 -8.03 -1.87 -10.70
C GLN A 75 -7.35 -0.73 -9.95
N VAL A 76 -8.11 0.12 -9.27
CA VAL A 76 -7.56 1.27 -8.52
C VAL A 76 -6.66 0.78 -7.38
N LEU A 77 -7.11 -0.23 -6.65
CA LEU A 77 -6.37 -0.78 -5.52
C LEU A 77 -5.05 -1.44 -5.96
N SER A 78 -5.09 -2.26 -7.01
CA SER A 78 -3.86 -2.87 -7.56
C SER A 78 -2.89 -1.81 -8.09
N LYS A 79 -3.38 -0.86 -8.90
CA LYS A 79 -2.53 0.18 -9.50
C LYS A 79 -1.96 1.15 -8.46
N GLY A 80 -2.68 1.38 -7.37
CA GLY A 80 -2.24 2.26 -6.28
C GLY A 80 -0.97 1.73 -5.61
N ALA A 81 -0.94 0.44 -5.27
CA ALA A 81 0.24 -0.20 -4.70
C ALA A 81 1.45 -0.13 -5.66
N ASP A 82 1.24 -0.48 -6.93
CA ASP A 82 2.29 -0.44 -7.95
C ASP A 82 2.85 0.98 -8.15
N LEU A 83 1.99 2.00 -8.11
CA LEU A 83 2.40 3.40 -8.26
C LEU A 83 3.27 3.87 -7.09
N VAL A 84 2.89 3.54 -5.86
CA VAL A 84 3.66 3.90 -4.66
C VAL A 84 5.04 3.26 -4.69
N THR A 85 5.11 1.95 -4.96
CA THR A 85 6.39 1.22 -4.95
C THR A 85 7.29 1.64 -6.12
N SER A 86 6.72 1.92 -7.30
CA SER A 86 7.47 2.47 -8.44
C SER A 86 8.11 3.82 -8.12
N ARG A 87 7.37 4.71 -7.45
CA ARG A 87 7.90 6.01 -6.99
C ARG A 87 9.02 5.83 -5.97
N LEU A 88 8.88 4.91 -5.02
CA LEU A 88 9.92 4.63 -4.03
C LEU A 88 11.20 4.06 -4.67
N LYS A 89 11.07 3.10 -5.60
CA LYS A 89 12.20 2.55 -6.38
C LYS A 89 12.93 3.63 -7.17
N SER A 90 12.18 4.57 -7.75
CA SER A 90 12.73 5.68 -8.53
C SER A 90 13.36 6.76 -7.66
N GLY A 91 12.86 6.98 -6.44
CA GLY A 91 13.35 7.99 -5.49
C GLY A 91 14.54 7.55 -4.65
N GLY A 92 14.74 6.24 -4.45
CA GLY A 92 15.88 5.69 -3.71
C GLY A 92 17.22 5.70 -4.47
N ALA A 93 17.23 6.14 -5.72
CA ALA A 93 18.42 6.28 -6.57
C ALA A 93 19.07 7.68 -6.52
N SER A 94 18.78 8.48 -5.48
CA SER A 94 19.35 9.83 -5.29
C SER A 94 20.49 9.84 -4.29
#